data_AF-A0A5R9EG19-F1
#
_entry.id   AF-A0A5R9EG19-F1
#
_cell.length_a   1.000
_cell.length_b   1.000
_cell.length_c   1.000
_cell.angle_alpha   90.00
_cell.angle_beta   90.00
_cell.angle_gamma   90.00
#
_symmetry.space_group_name_H-M   'P 1'
#
loop_
_entity.id
_entity.type
_entity.pdbx_description
1 polymer ?
#
loop_
_entity_poly.entity_id
_entity_poly.type
_entity_poly.pdbx_seq_one_letter_code
_entity_poly.pdbx_strand_id
1 'polypeptide(L)' 'MIKLEITQSDLEIFNELVEEFYYQHPQLNNVEYDESGIPFEYKDGTITYESYGAKKTYQIHQLSSKLKSLM' A
#
# COMPACT_ATOMS: atom_id res chain seq x y z
N MET A 1 22.22 3.73 -19.40
CA MET A 1 21.18 3.84 -18.37
C MET A 1 19.84 3.74 -19.09
N ILE A 2 19.04 2.71 -18.83
CA ILE A 2 17.72 2.59 -19.46
C ILE A 2 16.77 3.48 -18.66
N LYS A 3 16.10 4.42 -19.33
CA LYS A 3 15.03 5.23 -18.73
C LYS A 3 13.75 4.42 -18.87
N LEU A 4 13.26 3.88 -17.76
CA LEU A 4 11.91 3.31 -17.70
C LEU A 4 10.92 4.48 -17.63
N GLU A 5 10.12 4.64 -18.67
CA GLU A 5 8.98 5.56 -18.67
C GLU A 5 7.75 4.74 -18.29
N ILE A 6 7.07 5.15 -17.21
CA ILE A 6 5.83 4.52 -16.76
C ILE A 6 4.68 5.24 -17.43
N THR A 7 3.83 4.50 -18.15
CA THR A 7 2.67 5.07 -18.82
C THR A 7 1.46 5.10 -17.88
N GLN A 8 0.43 5.85 -18.29
CA GLN A 8 -0.85 5.86 -17.57
C GLN A 8 -1.48 4.46 -17.52
N SER A 9 -1.39 3.67 -18.59
CA SER A 9 -1.92 2.30 -18.63
C SER A 9 -1.18 1.34 -17.69
N ASP A 10 0.13 1.53 -17.47
CA ASP A 10 0.89 0.73 -16.49
C ASP A 10 0.41 1.01 -15.06
N LEU A 11 0.04 2.26 -14.75
CA LEU A 11 -0.55 2.62 -13.45
C LEU A 11 -1.95 2.04 -13.26
N GLU A 12 -2.76 2.00 -14.31
CA GLU A 12 -4.10 1.40 -14.26
C GLU A 12 -4.00 -0.09 -13.91
N ILE A 13 -3.14 -0.84 -14.62
CA ILE A 13 -2.86 -2.25 -14.32
C ILE A 13 -2.35 -2.42 -12.89
N PHE A 14 -1.43 -1.55 -12.45
CA PHE A 14 -0.92 -1.60 -11.08
C PHE A 14 -2.03 -1.41 -10.04
N ASN A 15 -2.93 -0.44 -10.25
CA ASN A 15 -4.05 -0.22 -9.32
C ASN A 15 -5.00 -1.42 -9.30
N GLU A 16 -5.31 -2.02 -10.45
CA GLU A 16 -6.12 -3.24 -10.52
C GLU A 16 -5.50 -4.39 -9.72
N LEU A 17 -4.18 -4.60 -9.85
CA LEU A 17 -3.46 -5.63 -9.08
C LEU A 17 -3.45 -5.34 -7.58
N VAL A 18 -3.36 -4.08 -7.19
CA VAL A 18 -3.45 -3.68 -5.77
C VAL A 18 -4.85 -3.92 -5.23
N GLU A 19 -5.89 -3.57 -5.97
CA GLU A 19 -7.29 -3.83 -5.59
C GLU A 19 -7.57 -5.32 -5.47
N GLU A 20 -7.11 -6.14 -6.44
CA GLU A 20 -7.23 -7.60 -6.37
C GLU A 20 -6.51 -8.16 -5.14
N PHE A 21 -5.32 -7.65 -4.81
CA PHE A 21 -4.57 -8.06 -3.63
C PHE A 21 -5.34 -7.76 -2.34
N TYR A 22 -5.91 -6.56 -2.18
CA TYR A 22 -6.72 -6.23 -1.00
C TYR A 22 -7.99 -7.07 -0.92
N TYR A 23 -8.62 -7.39 -2.06
CA TYR A 23 -9.76 -8.28 -2.11
C TYR A 23 -9.42 -9.70 -1.62
N GLN A 24 -8.26 -10.23 -2.01
CA GLN A 24 -7.76 -11.54 -1.57
C GLN A 24 -7.28 -11.56 -0.11
N HIS A 25 -7.01 -10.39 0.48
CA HIS A 25 -6.50 -10.24 1.83
C HIS A 25 -7.38 -9.33 2.68
N PRO A 26 -8.63 -9.75 3.00
CA PRO A 26 -9.61 -8.91 3.69
C PRO A 26 -9.16 -8.45 5.08
N GLN A 27 -8.22 -9.15 5.73
CA GLN A 27 -7.63 -8.71 6.99
C GLN A 27 -6.91 -7.37 6.89
N LEU A 28 -6.42 -7.00 5.70
CA LEU A 28 -5.75 -5.73 5.46
C LEU A 28 -6.71 -4.53 5.45
N ASN A 29 -8.02 -4.78 5.31
CA ASN A 29 -9.05 -3.74 5.37
C ASN A 29 -9.29 -3.24 6.81
N ASN A 30 -8.77 -3.94 7.83
CA ASN A 30 -8.87 -3.54 9.24
C ASN A 30 -7.65 -2.72 9.70
N VAL A 31 -6.77 -2.33 8.78
CA VAL A 31 -5.62 -1.47 9.06
C VAL A 31 -6.11 -0.04 9.21
N GLU A 32 -5.81 0.58 10.34
CA GLU A 32 -6.10 1.98 10.62
C GLU A 32 -4.90 2.85 10.26
N TYR A 33 -5.07 4.17 10.23
CA TYR A 33 -4.02 5.13 9.91
C TYR A 33 -3.95 6.19 10.98
N ASP A 34 -2.73 6.53 11.40
CA ASP A 34 -2.54 7.64 12.34
C ASP A 34 -2.65 9.00 11.64
N GLU A 35 -2.50 10.08 12.41
CA GLU A 35 -2.57 11.45 11.90
C GLU A 35 -1.49 11.77 10.85
N SER A 36 -0.42 10.98 10.79
CA SER A 36 0.66 11.10 9.80
C SER A 36 0.43 10.19 8.57
N GLY A 37 -0.68 9.47 8.52
CA GLY A 37 -0.99 8.52 7.44
C GLY A 37 -0.19 7.23 7.50
N ILE A 38 0.43 6.91 8.65
CA ILE A 38 1.16 5.66 8.84
C ILE A 38 0.16 4.57 9.25
N PRO A 39 0.11 3.44 8.53
CA PRO A 39 -0.81 2.36 8.85
C PRO A 39 -0.41 1.66 10.15
N PHE A 40 -1.40 1.28 10.94
CA PHE A 40 -1.24 0.51 12.17
C PHE A 40 -2.42 -0.45 12.38
N GLU A 41 -2.25 -1.40 13.30
CA GLU A 41 -3.32 -2.26 13.77
C GLU A 41 -3.50 -2.10 15.28
N TYR A 42 -4.76 -2.07 15.75
CA TYR A 42 -5.07 -2.16 17.16
C TYR A 42 -5.34 -3.62 17.53
N LYS A 43 -4.48 -4.18 18.39
CA LYS A 43 -4.59 -5.58 18.82
C LYS A 43 -4.32 -5.69 20.31
N ASP A 44 -5.23 -6.36 21.02
CA ASP A 44 -5.12 -6.64 22.46
C ASP A 44 -4.83 -5.39 23.31
N GLY A 45 -5.46 -4.26 22.96
CA GLY A 45 -5.29 -2.99 23.68
C GLY A 45 -4.05 -2.18 23.28
N THR A 46 -3.26 -2.64 22.29
CA THR A 46 -1.99 -2.03 21.90
C THR A 46 -1.97 -1.68 20.40
N ILE A 47 -1.45 -0.51 20.07
CA ILE A 47 -1.18 -0.11 18.69
C ILE A 47 0.12 -0.76 18.22
N THR A 48 0.08 -1.43 17.06
CA THR A 48 1.26 -2.02 16.42
C THR A 48 1.39 -1.55 14.97
N TYR A 49 2.51 -0.91 14.66
CA TYR A 49 2.89 -0.49 13.31
C TYR A 49 3.64 -1.57 12.53
N GLU A 50 4.17 -2.56 13.25
CA GLU A 50 5.08 -3.57 12.74
C GLU A 50 4.43 -4.90 12.39
N SER A 51 3.10 -4.97 12.42
CA SER A 51 2.35 -6.17 12.06
C SER A 51 2.35 -6.38 10.54
N TYR A 52 1.91 -7.57 10.13
CA TYR A 52 1.87 -7.92 8.70
C TYR A 52 1.05 -6.91 7.89
N GLY A 53 -0.15 -6.53 8.37
CA GLY A 53 -1.03 -5.66 7.59
C GLY A 53 -0.49 -4.25 7.46
N ALA A 54 -0.14 -3.63 8.58
CA ALA A 54 0.49 -2.31 8.60
C ALA A 54 1.73 -2.23 7.69
N LYS A 55 2.65 -3.20 7.81
CA LYS A 55 3.85 -3.28 6.96
C LYS A 55 3.51 -3.40 5.48
N LYS A 56 2.54 -4.26 5.11
CA LYS A 56 2.17 -4.47 3.70
C LYS A 56 1.48 -3.27 3.08
N THR A 57 0.50 -2.69 3.78
CA THR A 57 -0.18 -1.46 3.36
C THR A 57 0.83 -0.34 3.14
N TYR A 58 1.78 -0.16 4.07
CA TYR A 58 2.82 0.86 3.94
C TYR A 58 3.70 0.66 2.70
N GLN A 59 4.13 -0.58 2.45
CA GLN A 59 4.94 -0.92 1.27
C GLN A 59 4.21 -0.64 -0.05
N ILE A 60 2.92 -0.98 -0.12
CA ILE A 60 2.07 -0.71 -1.30
C ILE A 60 1.95 0.81 -1.52
N HIS A 61 1.69 1.58 -0.46
CA HIS A 61 1.62 3.04 -0.55
C HIS A 61 2.93 3.66 -1.03
N GLN A 62 4.07 3.23 -0.47
CA GLN A 62 5.38 3.71 -0.91
C GLN A 62 5.65 3.39 -2.38
N LEU A 63 5.31 2.17 -2.83
CA LEU A 63 5.48 1.77 -4.22
C LEU A 63 4.58 2.62 -5.14
N SER A 64 3.30 2.74 -4.80
CA SER A 64 2.33 3.55 -5.55
C SER A 64 2.80 5.00 -5.71
N SER A 65 3.30 5.60 -4.62
CA SER A 65 3.84 6.97 -4.65
C SER A 65 5.07 7.10 -5.53
N LYS A 66 5.99 6.13 -5.49
CA LYS A 66 7.19 6.12 -6.35
C LYS A 66 6.80 6.01 -7.82
N LEU A 67 5.89 5.10 -8.17
CA LEU A 67 5.44 4.91 -9.55
C LEU A 67 4.80 6.19 -10.11
N LYS A 68 3.93 6.85 -9.33
CA LYS A 68 3.33 8.14 -9.71
C LYS A 68 4.34 9.26 -9.90
N SER A 69 5.47 9.24 -9.19
CA SER A 69 6.54 10.25 -9.32
C SER A 69 7.45 10.04 -10.54
N LEU A 70 7.35 8.90 -11.23
CA LEU A 70 8.16 8.57 -12.40
C LEU A 70 7.48 8.93 -13.73
N MET A 71 6.23 9.41 -13.69
CA MET A 71 5.52 10.02 -14.82
C MET A 71 5.95 11.48 -15.00
#